data_AF-A0A9P0FPI1-F1
#
_entry.id   AF-A0A9P0FPI1-F1
#
_cell.length_a   1.000
_cell.length_b   1.000
_cell.length_c   1.000
_cell.angle_alpha   90.00
_cell.angle_beta   90.00
_cell.angle_gamma   90.00
#
_symmetry.space_group_name_H-M   'P 1'
#
loop_
_entity.id
_entity.type
_entity.pdbx_description
1 polymer ?
#
loop_
_entity_poly.entity_id
_entity_poly.type
_entity_poly.pdbx_seq_one_letter_code
_entity_poly.pdbx_strand_id
1 'polypeptide(L)'
;MNKGDHPNFTDKDQEIQYWKNLAEQYFLDADRIQKESDEFISESQQLEKEYEATIDQNEKKIKELTIANNRLQNEVDSYRIKIEQYNKEVNSLENEIVTYKNDKMQMTQYIRELEQKNDDLERSRRIIEESIQGIESAFNSAIERNAILESEVDEKETLKEKLQRLLDERRELQQELQVKERCPDNERIVNGYKTPPIVDSNRLKENETQTTPSKHEFQTPITPASRVVALNLVSDLIRKMGLTRFLCSECGQFKCTECPANTVHNLKNNQMSRCVSVF
;
A
#
# COMPACT_ATOMS: atom_id res chain seq x y z
N MET A 1 38.17 111.13 19.90
CA MET A 1 38.45 112.55 20.19
C MET A 1 37.23 113.39 19.82
N ASN A 2 36.79 114.26 20.73
CA ASN A 2 35.65 115.15 20.55
C ASN A 2 35.99 116.22 19.49
N LYS A 3 35.09 116.52 18.55
CA LYS A 3 35.30 117.37 17.35
C LYS A 3 35.50 118.88 17.62
N GLY A 4 35.88 119.30 18.83
CA GLY A 4 35.70 120.70 19.25
C GLY A 4 36.85 121.40 19.97
N ASP A 5 37.85 120.71 20.51
CA ASP A 5 38.95 121.39 21.20
C ASP A 5 40.12 121.62 20.25
N HIS A 6 40.22 122.84 19.73
CA HIS A 6 41.40 123.30 19.03
C HIS A 6 42.54 123.49 20.05
N PRO A 7 43.66 122.77 19.92
CA PRO A 7 44.76 122.94 20.85
C PRO A 7 45.33 124.36 20.70
N ASN A 8 45.55 125.04 21.83
CA ASN A 8 46.08 126.40 21.85
C ASN A 8 47.61 126.34 22.03
N PHE A 9 48.36 126.95 21.11
CA PHE A 9 49.82 126.80 21.04
C PHE A 9 50.52 128.11 21.36
N THR A 10 51.58 128.05 22.16
CA THR A 10 52.35 129.23 22.58
C THR A 10 53.39 129.68 21.54
N ASP A 11 53.76 128.80 20.61
CA ASP A 11 54.69 129.05 19.50
C ASP A 11 54.37 128.17 18.28
N LYS A 12 54.74 128.62 17.08
CA LYS A 12 54.54 127.92 15.80
C LYS A 12 55.18 126.53 15.79
N ASP A 13 56.32 126.37 16.46
CA ASP A 13 57.00 125.08 16.55
C ASP A 13 56.21 124.05 17.38
N GLN A 14 55.47 124.49 18.41
CA GLN A 14 54.60 123.59 19.18
C GLN A 14 53.38 123.11 18.38
N GLU A 15 52.79 124.00 17.56
CA GLU A 15 51.69 123.65 16.66
C GLU A 15 52.15 122.62 15.62
N ILE A 16 53.31 122.85 14.99
CA ILE A 16 53.91 121.93 14.02
C ILE A 16 54.20 120.57 14.67
N GLN A 17 54.76 120.57 15.88
CA GLN A 17 55.08 119.33 16.59
C GLN A 17 53.82 118.54 16.98
N TYR A 18 52.76 119.22 17.42
CA TYR A 18 51.49 118.58 17.74
C TYR A 18 50.88 117.88 16.52
N TRP A 19 50.77 118.59 15.39
CA TRP A 19 50.18 118.00 14.17
C TRP A 19 51.05 116.89 13.58
N LYS A 20 52.39 117.00 13.67
CA LYS A 20 53.30 115.90 13.30
C LYS A 20 53.08 114.66 14.16
N ASN A 21 53.04 114.82 15.48
CA ASN A 21 52.80 113.71 16.42
C ASN A 21 51.40 113.10 16.20
N LEU A 22 50.38 113.91 15.92
CA LEU A 22 49.02 113.43 15.67
C LEU A 22 48.92 112.67 14.32
N ALA A 23 49.57 113.16 13.27
CA ALA A 23 49.65 112.45 12.00
C ALA A 23 50.42 111.13 12.14
N GLU A 24 51.51 111.12 12.91
CA GLU A 24 52.25 109.90 13.25
C GLU A 24 51.38 108.91 14.04
N GLN A 25 50.60 109.38 15.02
CA GLN A 25 49.63 108.54 15.73
C GLN A 25 48.58 107.94 14.80
N TYR A 26 47.95 108.73 13.92
CA TYR A 26 46.98 108.19 12.97
C TYR A 26 47.60 107.20 11.98
N PHE A 27 48.84 107.43 11.57
CA PHE A 27 49.57 106.50 10.71
C PHE A 27 49.81 105.16 11.42
N LEU A 28 50.26 105.21 12.69
CA LEU A 28 50.46 104.02 13.52
C LEU A 28 49.15 103.29 13.80
N ASP A 29 48.06 104.01 14.09
CA ASP A 29 46.74 103.41 14.32
C ASP A 29 46.18 102.77 13.04
N ALA A 30 46.36 103.39 11.87
CA ALA A 30 45.96 102.82 10.60
C ALA A 30 46.75 101.55 10.28
N ASP A 31 48.07 101.54 10.52
CA ASP A 31 48.92 100.36 10.36
C ASP A 31 48.53 99.24 11.34
N ARG A 32 48.22 99.57 12.60
CA ARG A 32 47.72 98.61 13.59
C ARG A 32 46.40 97.99 13.14
N ILE A 33 45.42 98.81 12.76
CA ILE A 33 44.09 98.33 12.32
C ILE A 33 44.22 97.49 11.04
N GLN A 34 45.10 97.87 10.12
CA GLN A 34 45.35 97.08 8.91
C GLN A 34 45.87 95.68 9.26
N LYS A 35 46.85 95.59 10.17
CA LYS A 35 47.38 94.30 10.64
C LYS A 35 46.31 93.46 11.35
N GLU A 36 45.54 94.06 12.26
CA GLU A 36 44.43 93.38 12.94
C GLU A 36 43.37 92.87 11.94
N SER A 37 43.07 93.65 10.89
CA SER A 37 42.15 93.24 9.82
C SER A 37 42.71 92.09 8.99
N ASP A 38 44.00 92.14 8.63
CA ASP A 38 44.65 91.09 7.85
C ASP A 38 44.72 89.77 8.65
N GLU A 39 45.01 89.85 9.95
CA GLU A 39 44.95 88.72 10.89
C GLU A 39 43.53 88.14 10.96
N PHE A 40 42.50 88.98 11.16
CA PHE A 40 41.11 88.53 11.21
C PHE A 40 40.66 87.84 9.91
N ILE A 41 41.03 88.40 8.75
CA ILE A 41 40.72 87.79 7.45
C ILE A 41 41.41 86.43 7.32
N SER A 42 42.68 86.34 7.72
CA SER A 42 43.44 85.08 7.68
C SER A 42 42.82 84.02 8.60
N GLU A 43 42.46 84.38 9.84
CA GLU A 43 41.81 83.49 10.79
C GLU A 43 40.45 83.02 10.30
N SER A 44 39.64 83.92 9.73
CA SER A 44 38.33 83.57 9.14
C SER A 44 38.47 82.59 7.98
N GLN A 45 39.45 82.79 7.10
CA GLN A 45 39.72 81.87 5.98
C GLN A 45 40.20 80.49 6.47
N GLN A 46 41.02 80.46 7.52
CA GLN A 46 41.47 79.21 8.12
C GLN A 46 40.29 78.45 8.74
N LEU A 47 39.42 79.14 9.47
CA LEU A 47 38.22 78.56 10.06
C LEU A 47 37.25 78.03 9.00
N GLU A 48 37.06 78.76 7.90
CA GLU A 48 36.22 78.33 6.77
C GLU A 48 36.74 77.03 6.16
N LYS A 49 38.07 76.90 5.94
CA LYS A 49 38.69 75.66 5.46
C LYS A 49 38.49 74.49 6.44
N GLU A 50 38.54 74.75 7.75
CA GLU A 50 38.29 73.72 8.77
C GLU A 50 36.83 73.25 8.76
N TYR A 51 35.89 74.17 8.56
CA TYR A 51 34.47 73.83 8.38
C TYR A 51 34.23 73.05 7.08
N GLU A 52 34.79 73.48 5.95
CA GLU A 52 34.69 72.76 4.67
C GLU A 52 35.25 71.33 4.79
N ALA A 53 36.43 71.17 5.41
CA ALA A 53 37.02 69.86 5.63
C ALA A 53 36.13 68.96 6.50
N THR A 54 35.48 69.52 7.52
CA THR A 54 34.56 68.78 8.40
C THR A 54 33.28 68.39 7.67
N ILE A 55 32.72 69.29 6.85
CA ILE A 55 31.55 69.02 6.01
C ILE A 55 31.88 67.89 5.03
N ASP A 56 32.99 67.96 4.31
CA ASP A 56 33.44 66.93 3.37
C ASP A 56 33.60 65.55 4.03
N GLN A 57 34.19 65.51 5.23
CA GLN A 57 34.32 64.27 5.99
C GLN A 57 32.96 63.70 6.38
N ASN A 58 32.04 64.55 6.86
CA ASN A 58 30.70 64.14 7.23
C ASN A 58 29.90 63.66 6.00
N GLU A 59 29.99 64.33 4.86
CA GLU A 59 29.36 63.90 3.62
C GLU A 59 29.87 62.55 3.14
N LYS A 60 31.20 62.31 3.20
CA LYS A 60 31.80 61.01 2.89
C LYS A 60 31.25 59.92 3.81
N LYS A 61 31.20 60.20 5.11
CA LYS A 61 30.66 59.27 6.11
C LYS A 61 29.18 58.96 5.87
N ILE A 62 28.37 59.95 5.53
CA ILE A 62 26.94 59.76 5.19
C ILE A 62 26.81 58.87 3.94
N LYS A 63 27.61 59.11 2.90
CA LYS A 63 27.62 58.29 1.68
C LYS A 63 28.00 56.84 1.99
N GLU A 64 29.05 56.61 2.77
CA GLU A 64 29.50 55.27 3.18
C GLU A 64 28.43 54.53 3.99
N LEU A 65 27.84 55.19 5.00
CA LEU A 65 26.77 54.62 5.81
C LEU A 65 25.53 54.32 4.97
N THR A 66 25.20 55.15 3.98
CA THR A 66 24.06 54.92 3.07
C THR A 66 24.29 53.67 2.22
N ILE A 67 25.50 53.49 1.67
CA ILE A 67 25.85 52.30 0.90
C ILE A 67 25.79 51.05 1.79
N ALA A 68 26.33 51.13 3.00
CA ALA A 68 26.29 50.01 3.95
C ALA A 68 24.85 49.63 4.33
N ASN A 69 24.00 50.63 4.59
CA ASN A 69 22.59 50.42 4.90
C ASN A 69 21.84 49.76 3.74
N ASN A 70 22.06 50.23 2.51
CA ASN A 70 21.46 49.62 1.32
C ASN A 70 21.91 48.16 1.12
N ARG A 71 23.19 47.84 1.40
CA ARG A 71 23.69 46.46 1.35
C ARG A 71 23.00 45.57 2.38
N LEU A 72 22.95 46.02 3.63
CA LEU A 72 22.28 45.30 4.71
C LEU A 72 20.78 45.11 4.41
N GLN A 73 20.12 46.12 3.85
CA GLN A 73 18.72 46.03 3.45
C GLN A 73 18.51 44.93 2.38
N ASN A 74 19.37 44.88 1.36
CA ASN A 74 19.32 43.83 0.34
C ASN A 74 19.55 42.43 0.92
N GLU A 75 20.46 42.30 1.89
CA GLU A 75 20.68 41.03 2.59
C GLU A 75 19.45 40.61 3.40
N VAL A 76 18.83 41.53 4.13
CA VAL A 76 17.58 41.30 4.86
C VAL A 76 16.47 40.82 3.93
N ASP A 77 16.28 41.48 2.78
CA ASP A 77 15.25 41.11 1.82
C ASP A 77 15.54 39.76 1.15
N SER A 78 16.82 39.44 0.90
CA SER A 78 17.26 38.11 0.44
C SER A 78 16.94 37.02 1.45
N TYR A 79 17.21 37.24 2.74
CA TYR A 79 16.87 36.29 3.80
C TYR A 79 15.36 36.13 3.98
N ARG A 80 14.58 37.20 3.86
CA ARG A 80 13.11 37.14 3.90
C ARG A 80 12.55 36.22 2.80
N ILE A 81 13.06 36.35 1.57
CA ILE A 81 12.65 35.49 0.45
C ILE A 81 13.01 34.01 0.72
N LYS A 82 14.22 33.75 1.24
CA LYS A 82 14.63 32.37 1.59
C LYS A 82 13.77 31.76 2.68
N ILE A 83 13.43 32.52 3.72
CA ILE A 83 12.54 32.06 4.79
C ILE A 83 11.15 31.73 4.22
N GLU A 84 10.61 32.57 3.36
CA GLU A 84 9.32 32.32 2.69
C GLU A 84 9.35 31.06 1.82
N GLN A 85 10.47 30.80 1.13
CA GLN A 85 10.67 29.57 0.35
C GLN A 85 10.71 28.33 1.25
N TYR A 86 11.51 28.36 2.33
CA TYR A 86 11.57 27.25 3.28
C TYR A 86 10.23 26.99 3.97
N ASN A 87 9.48 28.04 4.31
CA ASN A 87 8.14 27.87 4.88
C ASN A 87 7.19 27.16 3.91
N LYS A 88 7.24 27.48 2.61
CA LYS A 88 6.44 26.79 1.58
C LYS A 88 6.82 25.31 1.46
N GLU A 89 8.12 25.01 1.48
CA GLU A 89 8.62 23.64 1.42
C GLU A 89 8.20 22.84 2.67
N VAL A 90 8.37 23.42 3.86
CA VAL A 90 7.92 22.82 5.13
C VAL A 90 6.42 22.53 5.09
N ASN A 91 5.59 23.49 4.68
CA ASN A 91 4.15 23.28 4.56
C ASN A 91 3.80 22.16 3.56
N SER A 92 4.53 22.04 2.45
CA SER A 92 4.33 20.94 1.48
C SER A 92 4.65 19.59 2.12
N LEU A 93 5.80 19.48 2.78
CA LEU A 93 6.23 18.26 3.46
C LEU A 93 5.29 17.87 4.60
N GLU A 94 4.78 18.85 5.36
CA GLU A 94 3.77 18.61 6.40
C GLU A 94 2.48 18.03 5.82
N ASN A 95 1.99 18.57 4.71
CA ASN A 95 0.81 18.05 4.01
C ASN A 95 1.02 16.62 3.49
N GLU A 96 2.20 16.32 2.93
CA GLU A 96 2.57 14.97 2.52
C GLU A 96 2.59 14.00 3.70
N ILE A 97 3.18 14.40 4.84
CA ILE A 97 3.20 13.59 6.06
C ILE A 97 1.78 13.28 6.56
N VAL A 98 0.88 14.27 6.54
CA VAL A 98 -0.53 14.07 6.92
C VAL A 98 -1.20 13.08 5.96
N THR A 99 -0.96 13.20 4.66
CA THR A 99 -1.48 12.27 3.64
C THR A 99 -0.98 10.85 3.88
N TYR A 100 0.34 10.66 4.05
CA TYR A 100 0.92 9.34 4.35
C TYR A 100 0.37 8.71 5.63
N LYS A 101 0.11 9.52 6.67
CA LYS A 101 -0.50 9.03 7.92
C LYS A 101 -1.94 8.55 7.69
N ASN A 102 -2.72 9.30 6.91
CA ASN A 102 -4.09 8.91 6.55
C ASN A 102 -4.10 7.63 5.71
N ASP A 103 -3.26 7.53 4.69
CA ASP A 103 -3.14 6.35 3.84
C ASP A 103 -2.71 5.12 4.66
N LYS A 104 -1.73 5.29 5.55
CA LYS A 104 -1.32 4.21 6.47
C LYS A 104 -2.47 3.75 7.36
N MET A 105 -3.27 4.68 7.88
CA MET A 105 -4.44 4.36 8.70
C MET A 105 -5.48 3.58 7.90
N GLN A 106 -5.79 4.03 6.67
CA GLN A 106 -6.73 3.34 5.77
C GLN A 106 -6.24 1.94 5.40
N MET A 107 -4.97 1.78 5.06
CA MET A 107 -4.38 0.48 4.75
C MET A 107 -4.42 -0.46 5.94
N THR A 108 -4.14 0.04 7.15
CA THR A 108 -4.23 -0.76 8.39
C THR A 108 -5.66 -1.21 8.65
N GLN A 109 -6.65 -0.35 8.41
CA GLN A 109 -8.05 -0.71 8.53
C GLN A 109 -8.44 -1.77 7.48
N TYR A 110 -8.05 -1.57 6.23
CA TYR A 110 -8.32 -2.51 5.15
C TYR A 110 -7.70 -3.90 5.40
N ILE A 111 -6.48 -3.96 5.96
CA ILE A 111 -5.85 -5.21 6.38
C ILE A 111 -6.73 -5.95 7.41
N ARG A 112 -7.21 -5.25 8.44
CA ARG A 112 -8.09 -5.86 9.46
C ARG A 112 -9.40 -6.38 8.86
N GLU A 113 -9.98 -5.65 7.91
CA GLU A 113 -11.19 -6.09 7.21
C GLU A 113 -10.95 -7.33 6.35
N LEU A 114 -9.77 -7.45 5.73
CA LEU A 114 -9.39 -8.65 4.98
C LEU A 114 -9.13 -9.84 5.90
N GLU A 115 -8.47 -9.62 7.03
CA GLU A 115 -8.25 -10.65 8.07
C GLU A 115 -9.59 -11.19 8.58
N GLN A 116 -10.53 -10.31 8.92
CA GLN A 116 -11.87 -10.72 9.36
C GLN A 116 -12.61 -11.55 8.29
N LYS A 117 -12.56 -11.12 7.02
CA LYS A 117 -13.18 -11.87 5.92
C LYS A 117 -12.51 -13.23 5.74
N ASN A 118 -11.20 -13.33 5.91
CA ASN A 118 -10.49 -14.60 5.83
C ASN A 118 -10.91 -15.54 6.96
N ASP A 119 -11.01 -15.05 8.20
CA ASP A 119 -11.48 -15.82 9.34
C ASP A 119 -12.91 -16.35 9.12
N ASP A 120 -13.81 -15.52 8.57
CA ASP A 120 -15.17 -15.92 8.25
C ASP A 120 -15.22 -17.00 7.15
N LEU A 121 -14.36 -16.89 6.13
CA LEU A 121 -14.22 -17.89 5.07
C LEU A 121 -13.68 -19.21 5.62
N GLU A 122 -12.66 -19.17 6.47
CA GLU A 122 -12.11 -20.37 7.12
C GLU A 122 -13.13 -21.04 8.03
N ARG A 123 -13.91 -20.27 8.79
CA ARG A 123 -15.03 -20.80 9.59
C ARG A 123 -16.07 -21.48 8.70
N SER A 124 -16.49 -20.83 7.62
CA SER A 124 -17.46 -21.39 6.68
C SER A 124 -16.95 -22.70 6.05
N ARG A 125 -15.66 -22.73 5.66
CA ARG A 125 -15.01 -23.94 5.17
C ARG A 125 -15.08 -25.09 6.17
N ARG A 126 -14.75 -24.84 7.45
CA ARG A 126 -14.80 -25.88 8.49
C ARG A 126 -16.22 -26.45 8.68
N ILE A 127 -17.23 -25.59 8.65
CA ILE A 127 -18.64 -26.02 8.75
C ILE A 127 -19.03 -26.90 7.56
N ILE A 128 -18.64 -26.51 6.34
CA ILE A 128 -18.92 -27.29 5.14
C ILE A 128 -18.19 -28.64 5.18
N GLU A 129 -16.94 -28.65 5.62
CA GLU A 129 -16.14 -29.87 5.73
C GLU A 129 -16.74 -30.86 6.74
N GLU A 130 -17.21 -30.39 7.90
CA GLU A 130 -17.98 -31.20 8.86
C GLU A 130 -19.29 -31.72 8.25
N SER A 131 -20.01 -30.88 7.51
CA SER A 131 -21.25 -31.30 6.83
C SER A 131 -21.00 -32.38 5.78
N ILE A 132 -19.87 -32.30 5.06
CA ILE A 132 -19.46 -33.32 4.09
C ILE A 132 -19.18 -34.64 4.83
N GLN A 133 -18.39 -34.61 5.91
CA GLN A 133 -18.10 -35.79 6.73
C GLN A 133 -19.38 -36.45 7.27
N GLY A 134 -20.36 -35.65 7.70
CA GLY A 134 -21.68 -36.15 8.12
C GLY A 134 -22.44 -36.86 7.01
N ILE A 135 -22.41 -36.32 5.78
CA ILE A 135 -23.04 -36.93 4.60
C ILE A 135 -22.32 -38.24 4.23
N GLU A 136 -20.99 -38.24 4.22
CA GLU A 136 -20.17 -39.41 3.91
C GLU A 136 -20.45 -40.56 4.89
N SER A 137 -20.51 -40.25 6.20
CA SER A 137 -20.87 -41.23 7.23
C SER A 137 -22.27 -41.81 7.01
N ALA A 138 -23.27 -40.96 6.77
CA ALA A 138 -24.64 -41.40 6.48
C ALA A 138 -24.73 -42.27 5.22
N PHE A 139 -23.95 -41.92 4.19
CA PHE A 139 -23.84 -42.66 2.95
C PHE A 139 -23.22 -44.05 3.16
N ASN A 140 -22.11 -44.14 3.92
CA ASN A 140 -21.48 -45.42 4.27
C ASN A 140 -22.43 -46.32 5.06
N SER A 141 -23.15 -45.78 6.06
CA SER A 141 -24.16 -46.56 6.78
C SER A 141 -25.33 -47.02 5.91
N ALA A 142 -25.65 -46.30 4.82
CA ALA A 142 -26.65 -46.74 3.86
C ALA A 142 -26.12 -47.86 2.97
N ILE A 143 -24.85 -47.81 2.55
CA ILE A 143 -24.18 -48.89 1.82
C ILE A 143 -24.17 -50.17 2.67
N GLU A 144 -23.76 -50.09 3.93
CA GLU A 144 -23.73 -51.26 4.83
C GLU A 144 -25.12 -51.89 5.00
N ARG A 145 -26.15 -51.06 5.19
CA ARG A 145 -27.55 -51.55 5.26
C ARG A 145 -27.99 -52.20 3.96
N ASN A 146 -27.66 -51.64 2.81
CA ASN A 146 -28.00 -52.24 1.52
C ASN A 146 -27.29 -53.59 1.31
N ALA A 147 -26.01 -53.71 1.71
CA ALA A 147 -25.29 -54.98 1.62
C ALA A 147 -25.94 -56.08 2.49
N ILE A 148 -26.42 -55.74 3.68
CA ILE A 148 -27.19 -56.68 4.52
C ILE A 148 -28.49 -57.08 3.83
N LEU A 149 -29.25 -56.12 3.32
CA LEU A 149 -30.51 -56.40 2.61
C LEU A 149 -30.29 -57.26 1.35
N GLU A 150 -29.21 -57.04 0.61
CA GLU A 150 -28.83 -57.89 -0.52
C GLU A 150 -28.61 -59.35 -0.06
N SER A 151 -27.88 -59.56 1.04
CA SER A 151 -27.69 -60.91 1.59
C SER A 151 -28.99 -61.56 2.07
N GLU A 152 -29.89 -60.81 2.70
CA GLU A 152 -31.22 -61.30 3.10
C GLU A 152 -32.08 -61.70 1.89
N VAL A 153 -31.95 -60.97 0.77
CA VAL A 153 -32.61 -61.30 -0.50
C VAL A 153 -32.03 -62.59 -1.08
N ASP A 154 -30.71 -62.75 -1.10
CA ASP A 154 -30.04 -63.97 -1.59
C ASP A 154 -30.42 -65.21 -0.77
N GLU A 155 -30.48 -65.08 0.57
CA GLU A 155 -30.94 -66.16 1.46
C GLU A 155 -32.38 -66.55 1.16
N LYS A 156 -33.26 -65.56 0.95
CA LYS A 156 -34.66 -65.79 0.57
C LYS A 156 -34.77 -66.50 -0.77
N GLU A 157 -33.95 -66.17 -1.76
CA GLU A 157 -33.90 -66.88 -3.04
C GLU A 157 -33.44 -68.33 -2.87
N THR A 158 -32.38 -68.57 -2.09
CA THR A 158 -31.90 -69.91 -1.77
C THR A 158 -32.97 -70.76 -1.08
N LEU A 159 -33.73 -70.18 -0.15
CA LEU A 159 -34.84 -70.88 0.52
C LEU A 159 -35.99 -71.18 -0.43
N LYS A 160 -36.31 -70.28 -1.38
CA LYS A 160 -37.30 -70.56 -2.43
C LYS A 160 -36.88 -71.72 -3.31
N GLU A 161 -35.60 -71.80 -3.71
CA GLU A 161 -35.09 -72.94 -4.48
C GLU A 161 -35.23 -74.25 -3.70
N LYS A 162 -34.84 -74.27 -2.42
CA LYS A 162 -34.98 -75.45 -1.56
C LYS A 162 -36.44 -75.86 -1.41
N LEU A 163 -37.35 -74.91 -1.21
CA LEU A 163 -38.78 -75.18 -1.17
C LEU A 163 -39.28 -75.78 -2.48
N GLN A 164 -38.86 -75.22 -3.62
CA GLN A 164 -39.23 -75.74 -4.94
C GLN A 164 -38.77 -77.18 -5.12
N ARG A 165 -37.52 -77.51 -4.76
CA ARG A 165 -37.02 -78.90 -4.79
C ARG A 165 -37.84 -79.83 -3.92
N LEU A 166 -38.14 -79.45 -2.66
CA LEU A 166 -38.99 -80.25 -1.78
C LEU A 166 -40.43 -80.42 -2.30
N LEU A 167 -40.98 -79.41 -2.98
CA LEU A 167 -42.29 -79.52 -3.63
C LEU A 167 -42.25 -80.51 -4.79
N ASP A 168 -41.17 -80.51 -5.58
CA ASP A 168 -40.97 -81.45 -6.68
C ASP A 168 -40.74 -82.88 -6.14
N GLU A 169 -39.91 -83.07 -5.12
CA GLU A 169 -39.75 -84.36 -4.41
C GLU A 169 -41.09 -84.86 -3.84
N ARG A 170 -41.87 -83.97 -3.22
CA ARG A 170 -43.21 -84.33 -2.71
C ARG A 170 -44.15 -84.72 -3.85
N ARG A 171 -44.05 -84.08 -5.02
CA ARG A 171 -44.83 -84.46 -6.20
C ARG A 171 -44.40 -85.82 -6.74
N GLU A 172 -43.10 -86.09 -6.80
CA GLU A 172 -42.53 -87.39 -7.19
C GLU A 172 -43.00 -88.51 -6.24
N LEU A 173 -42.86 -88.32 -4.93
CA LEU A 173 -43.33 -89.28 -3.92
C LEU A 173 -44.84 -89.52 -3.98
N GLN A 174 -45.64 -88.48 -4.25
CA GLN A 174 -47.08 -88.64 -4.49
C GLN A 174 -47.36 -89.49 -5.73
N GLN A 175 -46.58 -89.33 -6.81
CA GLN A 175 -46.67 -90.19 -8.00
C GLN A 175 -46.23 -91.63 -7.66
N GLU A 176 -45.15 -91.83 -6.89
CA GLU A 176 -44.72 -93.15 -6.44
C GLU A 176 -45.79 -93.85 -5.59
N LEU A 177 -46.41 -93.15 -4.64
CA LEU A 177 -47.53 -93.67 -3.84
C LEU A 177 -48.73 -94.05 -4.72
N GLN A 178 -49.09 -93.19 -5.69
CA GLN A 178 -50.18 -93.47 -6.62
C GLN A 178 -49.89 -94.69 -7.52
N VAL A 179 -48.64 -94.90 -7.91
CA VAL A 179 -48.20 -96.10 -8.64
C VAL A 179 -48.23 -97.33 -7.72
N LYS A 180 -47.82 -97.19 -6.46
CA LYS A 180 -47.86 -98.27 -5.44
C LYS A 180 -49.28 -98.68 -5.07
N GLU A 181 -50.25 -97.76 -5.09
CA GLU A 181 -51.68 -98.08 -4.96
C GLU A 181 -52.24 -98.84 -6.18
N ARG A 182 -51.57 -98.82 -7.34
CA ARG A 182 -51.96 -99.59 -8.55
C ARG A 182 -51.26 -100.95 -8.71
N CYS A 183 -50.35 -101.32 -7.81
CA CYS A 183 -49.65 -102.62 -7.81
C CYS A 183 -49.53 -103.18 -6.38
N PRO A 184 -50.15 -104.33 -6.04
CA PRO A 184 -49.89 -104.97 -4.77
C PRO A 184 -48.52 -105.67 -4.76
N ASP A 185 -47.75 -105.37 -3.72
CA ASP A 185 -46.70 -106.13 -3.03
C ASP A 185 -45.48 -106.69 -3.79
N ASN A 186 -44.31 -106.16 -3.41
CA ASN A 186 -43.31 -107.03 -2.77
C ASN A 186 -42.38 -106.25 -1.82
N GLU A 187 -42.34 -106.70 -0.57
CA GLU A 187 -41.51 -106.19 0.53
C GLU A 187 -40.05 -106.68 0.42
N ARG A 188 -39.07 -105.86 0.87
CA ARG A 188 -37.87 -106.29 1.63
C ARG A 188 -37.04 -105.12 2.20
N ILE A 189 -37.45 -104.64 3.38
CA ILE A 189 -36.74 -104.62 4.68
C ILE A 189 -35.17 -104.66 4.70
N VAL A 190 -34.60 -103.54 5.22
CA VAL A 190 -33.65 -103.37 6.37
C VAL A 190 -32.12 -103.18 6.21
N ASN A 191 -31.72 -101.98 6.65
CA ASN A 191 -30.59 -101.47 7.48
C ASN A 191 -29.10 -101.76 7.21
N GLY A 192 -28.33 -100.68 7.32
CA GLY A 192 -26.95 -100.66 7.83
C GLY A 192 -26.41 -99.25 8.07
N TYR A 193 -26.52 -98.74 9.30
CA TYR A 193 -25.92 -97.48 9.76
C TYR A 193 -24.38 -97.57 9.86
N LYS A 194 -23.66 -96.48 9.56
CA LYS A 194 -22.63 -95.83 10.42
C LYS A 194 -21.98 -94.60 9.74
N THR A 195 -21.80 -93.55 10.54
CA THR A 195 -21.31 -92.18 10.26
C THR A 195 -19.76 -92.05 10.25
N PRO A 196 -19.19 -90.89 9.83
CA PRO A 196 -17.85 -90.71 9.21
C PRO A 196 -16.76 -90.29 10.22
N PRO A 197 -15.48 -90.06 9.82
CA PRO A 197 -15.05 -88.68 9.51
C PRO A 197 -13.83 -88.46 8.55
N ILE A 198 -13.76 -87.24 7.98
CA ILE A 198 -12.61 -86.30 7.85
C ILE A 198 -11.31 -86.78 7.16
N VAL A 199 -10.88 -86.14 6.05
CA VAL A 199 -9.76 -85.15 5.99
C VAL A 199 -9.63 -84.49 4.59
N ASP A 200 -9.29 -83.21 4.62
CA ASP A 200 -9.13 -82.25 3.51
C ASP A 200 -8.23 -82.66 2.35
N SER A 201 -8.61 -82.18 1.17
CA SER A 201 -7.73 -82.10 0.00
C SER A 201 -7.73 -80.68 -0.56
N ASN A 202 -6.51 -80.15 -0.63
CA ASN A 202 -5.96 -79.29 -1.67
C ASN A 202 -6.17 -77.77 -1.59
N ARG A 203 -5.02 -77.11 -1.32
CA ARG A 203 -4.28 -76.28 -2.30
C ARG A 203 -4.72 -74.81 -2.34
N LEU A 204 -3.86 -73.93 -1.84
CA LEU A 204 -3.01 -73.02 -2.61
C LEU A 204 -2.13 -72.17 -1.68
N LYS A 205 -1.02 -71.67 -2.25
CA LYS A 205 0.11 -71.01 -1.61
C LYS A 205 -0.24 -69.56 -1.24
N GLU A 206 0.06 -69.16 0.00
CA GLU A 206 0.15 -67.76 0.39
C GLU A 206 1.55 -67.22 0.06
N ASN A 207 1.58 -66.12 -0.70
CA ASN A 207 2.77 -65.29 -0.89
C ASN A 207 2.69 -64.15 0.12
N GLU A 208 3.61 -64.13 1.07
CA GLU A 208 3.91 -62.94 1.86
C GLU A 208 4.60 -61.92 0.96
N THR A 209 4.08 -60.69 0.92
CA THR A 209 4.83 -59.55 0.42
C THR A 209 4.67 -58.41 1.41
N GLN A 210 5.73 -58.21 2.18
CA GLN A 210 6.03 -56.95 2.84
C GLN A 210 6.07 -55.84 1.79
N THR A 211 5.35 -54.75 2.00
CA THR A 211 5.82 -53.41 1.65
C THR A 211 5.10 -52.36 2.48
N THR A 212 5.92 -51.55 3.15
CA THR A 212 5.57 -50.29 3.79
C THR A 212 5.19 -49.24 2.74
N PRO A 213 4.28 -48.28 3.03
CA PRO A 213 4.20 -47.05 2.26
C PRO A 213 5.10 -46.01 2.92
N SER A 214 6.33 -45.89 2.40
CA SER A 214 7.15 -44.71 2.61
C SER A 214 6.66 -43.61 1.68
N LYS A 215 6.46 -42.41 2.24
CA LYS A 215 6.20 -41.17 1.50
C LYS A 215 7.37 -40.92 0.54
N HIS A 216 7.10 -40.89 -0.76
CA HIS A 216 8.00 -40.25 -1.72
C HIS A 216 7.20 -39.49 -2.76
N GLU A 217 7.32 -38.16 -2.70
CA GLU A 217 6.98 -37.25 -3.78
C GLU A 217 7.82 -37.62 -5.00
N PHE A 218 7.16 -37.97 -6.10
CA PHE A 218 7.76 -37.91 -7.43
C PHE A 218 6.71 -37.39 -8.41
N GLN A 219 6.90 -36.13 -8.81
CA GLN A 219 6.21 -35.53 -9.95
C GLN A 219 6.66 -36.26 -11.21
N THR A 220 5.73 -36.98 -11.84
CA THR A 220 5.94 -37.48 -13.20
C THR A 220 5.79 -36.32 -14.18
N PRO A 221 6.78 -36.05 -15.06
CA PRO A 221 6.61 -35.04 -16.09
C PRO A 221 5.55 -35.53 -17.09
N ILE A 222 4.43 -34.83 -17.16
CA ILE A 222 3.41 -35.03 -18.18
C ILE A 222 4.08 -34.90 -19.55
N THR A 223 3.92 -35.90 -20.41
CA THR A 223 4.44 -35.87 -21.78
C THR A 223 3.92 -34.63 -22.51
N PRO A 224 4.71 -33.99 -23.40
CA PRO A 224 4.33 -32.76 -24.08
C PRO A 224 2.94 -32.82 -24.75
N ALA A 225 2.59 -33.98 -25.31
CA ALA A 225 1.29 -34.23 -25.92
C ALA A 225 0.12 -34.19 -24.90
N SER A 226 0.27 -34.84 -23.75
CA SER A 226 -0.74 -34.84 -22.69
C SER A 226 -0.94 -33.46 -22.07
N ARG A 227 0.12 -32.65 -22.01
CA ARG A 227 0.04 -31.25 -21.56
C ARG A 227 -0.77 -30.39 -22.53
N VAL A 228 -0.55 -30.53 -23.84
CA VAL A 228 -1.29 -29.78 -24.86
C VAL A 228 -2.77 -30.14 -24.86
N VAL A 229 -3.11 -31.43 -24.74
CA VAL A 229 -4.50 -31.88 -24.67
C VAL A 229 -5.21 -31.34 -23.42
N ALA A 230 -4.54 -31.40 -22.25
CA ALA A 230 -5.09 -30.83 -21.01
C ALA A 230 -5.32 -29.32 -21.12
N LEU A 231 -4.39 -28.58 -21.70
CA LEU A 231 -4.52 -27.12 -21.91
C LEU A 231 -5.66 -26.78 -22.89
N ASN A 232 -5.85 -27.57 -23.94
CA ASN A 232 -6.96 -27.38 -24.88
C ASN A 232 -8.32 -27.68 -24.21
N LEU A 233 -8.40 -28.72 -23.39
CA LEU A 233 -9.62 -29.06 -22.65
C LEU A 233 -10.01 -27.96 -21.64
N VAL A 234 -9.01 -27.44 -20.90
CA VAL A 234 -9.19 -26.33 -19.95
C VAL A 234 -9.61 -25.06 -20.69
N SER A 235 -9.02 -24.77 -21.85
CA SER A 235 -9.37 -23.62 -22.69
C SER A 235 -10.82 -23.71 -23.21
N ASP A 236 -11.25 -24.89 -23.64
CA ASP A 236 -12.63 -25.12 -24.07
C ASP A 236 -13.63 -25.03 -22.91
N LEU A 237 -13.24 -25.48 -21.70
CA LEU A 237 -14.06 -25.36 -20.50
C LEU A 237 -14.27 -23.90 -20.10
N ILE A 238 -13.20 -23.10 -20.12
CA ILE A 238 -13.25 -21.66 -19.84
C ILE A 238 -14.15 -20.96 -20.86
N ARG A 239 -14.06 -21.33 -22.14
CA ARG A 239 -14.90 -20.77 -23.20
C ARG A 239 -16.38 -21.17 -23.06
N LYS A 240 -16.68 -22.44 -22.74
CA LYS A 240 -18.07 -22.93 -22.55
C LYS A 240 -18.73 -22.37 -21.28
N MET A 241 -17.97 -22.15 -20.22
CA MET A 241 -18.46 -21.62 -18.95
C MET A 241 -18.49 -20.08 -18.89
N GLY A 242 -18.17 -19.39 -20.00
CA GLY A 242 -18.20 -17.92 -20.07
C GLY A 242 -17.16 -17.23 -19.18
N LEU A 243 -16.09 -17.94 -18.81
CA LEU A 243 -15.03 -17.46 -17.92
C LEU A 243 -13.95 -16.65 -18.66
N THR A 244 -14.08 -16.49 -19.98
CA THR A 244 -13.16 -15.71 -20.82
C THR A 244 -13.05 -14.25 -20.41
N ARG A 245 -14.07 -13.69 -19.74
CA ARG A 245 -14.05 -12.33 -19.17
C ARG A 245 -12.99 -12.11 -18.08
N PHE A 246 -12.45 -13.19 -17.52
CA PHE A 246 -11.44 -13.13 -16.45
C PHE A 246 -10.01 -13.40 -16.94
N LEU A 247 -9.86 -13.72 -18.22
CA LEU A 247 -8.57 -13.89 -18.86
C LEU A 247 -8.18 -12.58 -19.53
N CYS A 248 -6.92 -12.21 -19.41
CA CYS A 248 -6.37 -11.08 -20.15
C CYS A 248 -6.49 -11.32 -21.67
N SER A 249 -6.95 -10.31 -22.41
CA SER A 249 -7.13 -10.39 -23.86
C SER A 249 -5.82 -10.52 -24.64
N GLU A 250 -4.69 -10.11 -24.07
CA GLU A 250 -3.38 -10.17 -24.75
C GLU A 250 -2.60 -11.44 -24.42
N CYS A 251 -2.59 -11.91 -23.17
CA CYS A 251 -1.76 -13.04 -22.75
C CYS A 251 -2.55 -14.27 -22.28
N GLY A 252 -3.87 -14.18 -22.19
CA GLY A 252 -4.73 -15.31 -21.79
C GLY A 252 -4.57 -15.78 -20.34
N GLN A 253 -3.89 -15.02 -19.48
CA GLN A 253 -3.74 -15.37 -18.06
C GLN A 253 -4.89 -14.83 -17.20
N PHE A 254 -5.27 -15.61 -16.18
CA PHE A 254 -6.29 -15.22 -15.21
C PHE A 254 -5.72 -14.19 -14.23
N LYS A 255 -6.34 -13.00 -14.15
CA LYS A 255 -5.86 -11.86 -13.34
C LYS A 255 -4.43 -11.39 -13.67
N CYS A 256 -4.14 -11.15 -14.96
CA CYS A 256 -2.85 -10.56 -15.35
C CYS A 256 -2.72 -9.10 -14.85
N THR A 257 -1.60 -8.78 -14.19
CA THR A 257 -1.24 -7.43 -13.71
C THR A 257 -0.07 -6.80 -14.47
N GLU A 258 0.54 -7.53 -15.39
CA GLU A 258 1.77 -7.13 -16.10
C GLU A 258 1.53 -6.61 -17.53
N CYS A 259 0.42 -7.02 -18.18
CA CYS A 259 0.08 -6.49 -19.50
C CYS A 259 -0.48 -5.05 -19.36
N PRO A 260 0.03 -4.08 -20.13
CA PRO A 260 -0.49 -2.71 -20.10
C PRO A 260 -1.95 -2.73 -20.55
N ALA A 261 -2.86 -2.36 -19.65
CA ALA A 261 -4.30 -2.37 -19.91
C ALA A 261 -4.61 -1.46 -21.11
N ASN A 262 -4.81 -2.06 -22.28
CA ASN A 262 -5.16 -1.32 -23.49
C ASN A 262 -6.61 -0.82 -23.34
N THR A 263 -6.73 0.42 -22.89
CA THR A 263 -8.00 1.11 -22.69
C THR A 263 -8.59 1.48 -24.04
N VAL A 264 -9.45 0.63 -24.62
CA VAL A 264 -10.33 1.06 -25.71
C VAL A 264 -11.70 0.35 -25.67
N HIS A 265 -12.72 1.17 -25.38
CA HIS A 265 -14.15 1.11 -25.72
C HIS A 265 -15.09 0.04 -25.14
N ASN A 266 -15.97 0.50 -24.22
CA ASN A 266 -17.39 0.56 -24.54
C ASN A 266 -18.10 1.73 -23.83
N LEU A 267 -18.13 2.88 -24.51
CA LEU A 267 -19.14 3.92 -24.31
C LEU A 267 -20.41 3.44 -25.00
N LYS A 268 -21.43 3.05 -24.23
CA LYS A 268 -22.88 3.20 -24.50
C LYS A 268 -23.68 2.40 -23.46
N ASN A 269 -24.14 3.06 -22.41
CA ASN A 269 -25.57 3.30 -22.25
C ASN A 269 -25.85 4.23 -21.07
N ASN A 270 -26.43 5.36 -21.45
CA ASN A 270 -27.00 6.39 -20.64
C ASN A 270 -28.36 5.91 -20.11
N GLN A 271 -28.57 5.86 -18.80
CA GLN A 271 -29.88 6.11 -18.19
C GLN A 271 -29.73 6.52 -16.71
N MET A 272 -29.86 7.83 -16.50
CA MET A 272 -30.53 8.54 -15.40
C MET A 272 -30.73 7.82 -14.07
N SER A 273 -30.16 8.40 -12.99
CA SER A 273 -30.91 8.96 -11.85
C SER A 273 -29.90 9.65 -10.91
N ARG A 274 -29.71 10.97 -11.08
CA ARG A 274 -30.23 12.05 -10.22
C ARG A 274 -29.61 12.13 -8.81
N CYS A 275 -28.93 13.27 -8.59
CA CYS A 275 -28.51 13.87 -7.33
C CYS A 275 -29.46 13.65 -6.15
N VAL A 276 -28.89 13.49 -4.96
CA VAL A 276 -29.18 14.36 -3.80
C VAL A 276 -27.88 14.56 -3.01
N SER A 277 -27.46 15.83 -2.89
CA SER A 277 -26.61 16.32 -1.80
C SER A 277 -27.48 16.53 -0.57
N VAL A 278 -27.09 16.08 0.61
CA VAL A 278 -27.44 16.72 1.91
C VAL A 278 -26.40 16.25 2.95
N PHE A 279 -25.70 17.24 3.53
CA PHE A 279 -24.81 17.26 4.72
C PHE A 279 -23.67 16.25 4.85
#